data_AF-A0AAN1SIB9-F1
#
_entry.id   AF-A0AAN1SIB9-F1
#
_cell.length_a   1.000
_cell.length_b   1.000
_cell.length_c   1.000
_cell.angle_alpha   90.00
_cell.angle_beta   90.00
_cell.angle_gamma   90.00
#
_symmetry.space_group_name_H-M   'P 1'
#
loop_
_entity.id
_entity.type
_entity.pdbx_description
1 polymer ?
#
loop_
_entity_poly.entity_id
_entity_poly.type
_entity_poly.pdbx_seq_one_letter_code
_entity_poly.pdbx_strand_id
1 'polypeptide(L)'
;MPTFEELIDERVGEKVNELIPAITESIRTKLSQEKEFKEINQTLFTQKEMAKKQGVSVTTFVKWRKMGLQSESSPTGKLLFDLNNVNKWRKENDPRKAK
;
A
#
# COMPACT_ATOMS: atom_id res chain seq x y z
N MET A 1 -7.17 -16.32 -54.21
CA MET A 1 -8.37 -15.84 -53.49
C MET A 1 -8.25 -16.41 -52.09
N PRO A 2 -8.22 -15.57 -51.04
CA PRO A 2 -8.14 -16.06 -49.67
C PRO A 2 -9.39 -16.89 -49.34
N THR A 3 -9.23 -17.89 -48.48
CA THR A 3 -10.35 -18.71 -48.04
C THR A 3 -11.22 -17.93 -47.06
N PHE A 4 -12.47 -18.38 -46.88
CA PHE A 4 -13.39 -17.78 -45.92
C PHE A 4 -12.84 -17.85 -44.48
N GLU A 5 -12.10 -18.90 -44.16
CA GLU A 5 -11.44 -19.08 -42.85
C GLU A 5 -10.30 -18.08 -42.65
N GLU A 6 -9.45 -17.85 -43.66
CA GLU A 6 -8.39 -16.83 -43.62
C GLU A 6 -8.96 -15.41 -43.40
N LEU A 7 -10.08 -15.08 -44.04
CA LEU A 7 -10.74 -13.78 -43.89
C LEU A 7 -11.36 -13.59 -42.49
N ILE A 8 -11.79 -14.66 -41.83
CA ILE A 8 -12.28 -14.60 -40.44
C ILE A 8 -11.12 -14.43 -39.47
N ASP A 9 -10.04 -15.20 -39.64
CA ASP A 9 -8.86 -15.13 -38.78
C ASP A 9 -8.19 -13.75 -38.84
N GLU A 10 -8.10 -13.17 -40.05
CA GLU A 10 -7.54 -11.82 -40.23
C GLU A 10 -8.41 -10.77 -39.53
N ARG A 11 -9.73 -10.85 -39.69
CA ARG A 11 -10.69 -9.91 -39.08
C ARG A 11 -10.80 -10.06 -37.56
N VAL A 12 -10.66 -11.29 -37.04
CA VAL A 12 -10.60 -11.55 -35.60
C VAL A 12 -9.27 -11.05 -35.04
N GLY A 13 -8.16 -11.27 -35.75
CA GLY A 13 -6.84 -10.77 -35.40
C GLY A 13 -6.78 -9.25 -35.30
N GLU A 14 -7.36 -8.53 -36.27
CA GLU A 14 -7.48 -7.07 -36.24
C GLU A 14 -8.24 -6.58 -35.01
N LYS A 15 -9.41 -7.17 -34.72
CA LYS A 15 -10.21 -6.80 -33.54
C LYS A 15 -9.49 -7.09 -32.22
N VAL A 16 -8.78 -8.20 -32.12
CA VAL A 16 -8.02 -8.55 -30.92
C VAL A 16 -6.85 -7.58 -30.73
N ASN A 17 -6.15 -7.22 -31.81
CA ASN A 17 -5.05 -6.25 -31.76
C ASN A 17 -5.51 -4.84 -31.42
N GLU A 18 -6.74 -4.47 -31.75
CA GLU A 18 -7.35 -3.20 -31.35
C GLU A 18 -7.77 -3.20 -29.86
N LEU A 19 -8.32 -4.33 -29.38
CA LEU A 19 -8.83 -4.45 -28.01
C LEU A 19 -7.74 -4.65 -26.95
N ILE A 20 -6.64 -5.34 -27.28
CA ILE A 20 -5.54 -5.61 -26.33
C ILE A 20 -4.95 -4.33 -25.74
N PRO A 21 -4.58 -3.30 -26.51
CA PRO A 21 -4.07 -2.03 -25.99
C PRO A 21 -5.06 -1.35 -25.04
N ALA A 22 -6.34 -1.27 -25.43
CA ALA A 22 -7.39 -0.64 -24.63
C ALA A 22 -7.62 -1.35 -23.29
N ILE A 23 -7.63 -2.69 -23.29
CA ILE A 23 -7.75 -3.51 -22.08
C ILE A 23 -6.51 -3.34 -21.20
N THR A 24 -5.31 -3.36 -21.80
CA THR A 24 -4.04 -3.21 -21.08
C THR A 24 -3.96 -1.86 -20.38
N GLU A 25 -4.36 -0.77 -21.06
CA GLU A 25 -4.36 0.57 -20.51
C GLU A 25 -5.41 0.75 -19.42
N SER A 26 -6.60 0.16 -19.57
CA SER A 26 -7.63 0.13 -18.52
C SER A 26 -7.14 -0.60 -17.26
N ILE A 27 -6.49 -1.76 -17.42
CA ILE A 27 -5.91 -2.52 -16.30
C ILE A 27 -4.78 -1.74 -15.64
N ARG A 28 -3.88 -1.13 -16.42
CA ARG A 28 -2.77 -0.31 -15.90
C ARG A 28 -3.28 0.89 -15.10
N THR A 29 -4.33 1.53 -15.58
CA THR A 29 -4.97 2.68 -14.91
C THR A 29 -5.59 2.24 -13.59
N LYS A 30 -6.38 1.16 -13.59
CA LYS A 30 -6.98 0.61 -12.36
C LYS A 30 -5.93 0.19 -11.34
N LEU A 31 -4.85 -0.47 -11.77
CA LEU A 31 -3.75 -0.87 -10.88
C LEU A 31 -2.98 0.34 -10.33
N SER A 32 -2.81 1.39 -11.12
CA SER A 32 -2.14 2.61 -10.67
C SER A 32 -3.00 3.38 -9.66
N GLN A 33 -4.30 3.50 -9.94
CA GLN A 33 -5.27 4.06 -9.00
C GLN A 33 -5.36 3.25 -7.70
N GLU A 34 -5.31 1.92 -7.77
CA GLU A 34 -5.31 1.07 -6.57
C GLU A 34 -4.01 1.18 -5.77
N LYS A 35 -2.86 1.33 -6.45
CA LYS A 35 -1.57 1.59 -5.78
C LYS A 35 -1.54 2.97 -5.13
N GLU A 36 -1.97 4.02 -5.82
CA GLU A 36 -2.09 5.36 -5.26
C GLU A 36 -3.10 5.39 -4.11
N PHE A 37 -4.22 4.68 -4.23
CA PHE A 37 -5.19 4.54 -3.15
C PHE A 37 -4.59 3.76 -1.96
N LYS A 38 -3.78 2.73 -2.19
CA LYS A 38 -3.07 2.00 -1.14
C LYS A 38 -1.95 2.84 -0.51
N GLU A 39 -1.26 3.69 -1.23
CA GLU A 39 -0.22 4.58 -0.69
C GLU A 39 -0.81 5.76 0.09
N ILE A 40 -1.92 6.33 -0.40
CA ILE A 40 -2.64 7.42 0.27
C ILE A 40 -3.43 6.92 1.49
N ASN A 41 -3.95 5.67 1.44
CA ASN A 41 -4.68 5.04 2.57
C ASN A 41 -3.84 4.03 3.36
N GLN A 42 -2.53 3.91 3.14
CA GLN A 42 -1.63 3.28 4.11
C GLN A 42 -1.45 4.23 5.29
N THR A 43 -2.52 4.42 6.07
CA THR A 43 -2.47 5.06 7.39
C THR A 43 -1.65 4.22 8.36
N LEU A 44 -1.47 2.93 8.04
CA LEU A 44 -0.88 1.92 8.87
C LEU A 44 0.50 1.47 8.35
N PHE A 45 1.52 1.67 9.17
CA PHE A 45 2.91 1.36 8.84
C PHE A 45 3.42 0.18 9.67
N THR A 46 4.33 -0.60 9.11
CA THR A 46 5.08 -1.59 9.89
C THR A 46 5.97 -0.89 10.92
N GLN A 47 6.45 -1.66 11.89
CA GLN A 47 7.36 -1.15 12.92
C GLN A 47 8.62 -0.46 12.33
N LYS A 48 9.20 -1.03 11.28
CA LYS A 48 10.42 -0.52 10.64
C LYS A 48 10.14 0.81 9.92
N GLU A 49 9.03 0.88 9.20
CA GLU A 49 8.60 2.09 8.50
C GLU A 49 8.24 3.21 9.47
N MET A 50 7.51 2.88 10.54
CA MET A 50 7.13 3.85 11.56
C MET A 50 8.35 4.39 12.31
N ALA A 51 9.33 3.54 12.65
CA ALA A 51 10.58 3.99 13.25
C ALA A 51 11.31 5.01 12.36
N LYS A 52 11.38 4.74 11.05
CA LYS A 52 11.96 5.66 10.06
C LYS A 52 11.20 7.00 10.02
N LYS A 53 9.86 6.97 9.96
CA LYS A 53 9.03 8.19 9.96
C LYS A 53 9.15 9.00 11.24
N GLN A 54 9.33 8.35 12.37
CA GLN A 54 9.51 9.00 13.68
C GLN A 54 10.94 9.52 13.91
N GLY A 55 11.88 9.22 13.01
CA GLY A 55 13.29 9.58 13.13
C GLY A 55 14.01 8.83 14.25
N VAL A 56 13.60 7.60 14.56
CA VAL A 56 14.17 6.78 15.64
C VAL A 56 14.64 5.42 15.14
N SER A 57 15.51 4.76 15.90
CA SER A 57 15.90 3.39 15.61
C SER A 57 14.72 2.42 15.82
N VAL A 58 14.73 1.31 15.10
CA VAL A 58 13.74 0.22 15.27
C VAL A 58 13.76 -0.30 16.71
N THR A 59 14.94 -0.38 17.34
CA THR A 59 15.10 -0.82 18.74
C THR A 59 14.43 0.14 19.72
N THR A 60 14.51 1.45 19.49
CA THR A 60 13.78 2.45 20.29
C THR A 60 12.27 2.28 20.14
N PHE A 61 11.80 2.01 18.92
CA PHE A 61 10.38 1.76 18.68
C PHE A 61 9.88 0.46 19.36
N VAL A 62 10.71 -0.61 19.41
CA VAL A 62 10.40 -1.81 20.22
C VAL A 62 10.26 -1.45 21.71
N LYS A 63 11.09 -0.55 22.23
CA LYS A 63 10.95 -0.11 23.63
C LYS A 63 9.61 0.60 23.85
N TRP A 64 9.18 1.47 22.92
CA TRP A 64 7.86 2.11 23.01
C TRP A 64 6.72 1.10 23.05
N ARG A 65 6.80 0.01 22.28
CA ARG A 65 5.87 -1.12 22.36
C ARG A 65 5.82 -1.74 23.76
N LYS A 66 6.99 -2.01 24.35
CA LYS A 66 7.08 -2.55 25.71
C LYS A 66 6.56 -1.58 26.78
N MET A 67 6.62 -0.29 26.51
CA MET A 67 6.07 0.77 27.36
C MET A 67 4.56 0.99 27.17
N GLY A 68 3.91 0.23 26.27
CA GLY A 68 2.45 0.25 26.11
C GLY A 68 1.94 0.86 24.81
N LEU A 69 2.81 1.23 23.86
CA LEU A 69 2.36 1.65 22.53
C LEU A 69 1.58 0.51 21.85
N GLN A 70 0.30 0.74 21.55
CA GLN A 70 -0.55 -0.26 20.91
C GLN A 70 -0.32 -0.33 19.40
N SER A 71 -0.60 -1.50 18.84
CA SER A 71 -0.56 -1.76 17.40
C SER A 71 -1.99 -1.96 16.92
N GLU A 72 -2.25 -1.61 15.68
CA GLU A 72 -3.55 -1.84 15.07
C GLU A 72 -3.75 -3.32 14.75
N SER A 73 -4.99 -3.77 14.84
CA SER A 73 -5.39 -5.14 14.53
C SER A 73 -5.21 -5.40 13.03
N SER A 74 -4.39 -6.39 12.69
CA SER A 74 -4.23 -6.84 11.30
C SER A 74 -4.78 -8.26 11.13
N PRO A 75 -5.57 -8.55 10.07
CA PRO A 75 -6.01 -9.91 9.75
C PRO A 75 -4.86 -10.90 9.55
N THR A 76 -3.67 -10.38 9.21
CA THR A 76 -2.47 -11.18 8.95
C THR A 76 -1.58 -11.39 10.18
N GLY A 77 -1.96 -10.84 11.35
CA GLY A 77 -1.14 -10.87 12.57
C GLY A 77 0.09 -9.94 12.54
N LYS A 78 0.29 -9.17 11.46
CA LYS A 78 1.39 -8.20 11.35
C LYS A 78 1.14 -7.00 12.27
N LEU A 79 2.21 -6.53 12.91
CA LEU A 79 2.17 -5.32 13.73
C LEU A 79 2.18 -4.09 12.83
N LEU A 80 1.05 -3.40 12.82
CA LEU A 80 0.82 -2.19 12.07
C LEU A 80 0.55 -1.01 13.01
N PHE A 81 0.93 0.18 12.60
CA PHE A 81 0.90 1.38 13.43
C PHE A 81 0.35 2.57 12.66
N ASP A 82 -0.65 3.22 13.23
CA ASP A 82 -1.14 4.50 12.74
C ASP A 82 -0.21 5.66 13.19
N LEU A 83 0.13 6.55 12.26
CA LEU A 83 1.06 7.65 12.55
C LEU A 83 0.50 8.64 13.59
N ASN A 84 -0.80 8.93 13.53
CA ASN A 84 -1.46 9.85 14.44
C ASN A 84 -1.51 9.26 15.85
N ASN A 85 -1.84 7.97 15.98
CA ASN A 85 -1.85 7.26 17.25
C ASN A 85 -0.45 7.23 17.89
N VAL A 86 0.59 6.94 17.12
CA VAL A 86 1.98 6.98 17.60
C VAL A 86 2.38 8.38 18.05
N ASN A 87 2.02 9.42 17.28
CA ASN A 87 2.30 10.81 17.64
C ASN A 87 1.60 11.22 18.94
N LYS A 88 0.34 10.81 19.12
CA LYS A 88 -0.43 11.06 20.35
C LYS A 88 0.22 10.37 21.54
N TRP A 89 0.53 9.07 21.41
CA TRP A 89 1.20 8.31 22.47
C TRP A 89 2.55 8.94 22.85
N ARG A 90 3.35 9.34 21.86
CA ARG A 90 4.65 10.00 22.10
C ARG A 90 4.49 11.32 22.85
N LYS A 91 3.45 12.11 22.56
CA LYS A 91 3.14 13.35 23.28
C LYS A 91 2.68 13.10 24.71
N GLU A 92 2.02 11.99 24.99
CA GLU A 92 1.56 11.61 26.34
C GLU A 92 2.68 11.03 27.19
N ASN A 93 3.60 10.31 26.54
CA ASN A 93 4.73 9.62 27.17
C ASN A 93 6.05 10.40 27.05
N ASP A 94 6.00 11.68 26.67
CA ASP A 94 7.20 12.51 26.58
C ASP A 94 7.73 12.79 28.00
N PRO A 95 8.94 12.29 28.36
CA PRO A 95 9.50 12.47 29.69
C PRO A 95 9.72 13.94 30.07
N ARG A 96 9.69 14.86 29.09
CA ARG A 96 9.83 16.31 29.33
C ARG A 96 8.57 16.97 29.87
N LYS A 97 7.41 16.31 29.79
CA LYS A 97 6.14 16.83 30.33
C LYS A 97 5.95 16.59 31.83
N ALA A 98 6.74 15.71 32.44
CA ALA A 98 6.64 15.36 33.85
C ALA A 98 7.42 16.33 34.77
N LYS A 99 7.67 17.56 34.32
CA LYS A 99 8.50 18.56 35.01
C LYS A 99 7.70 19.77 35.43
#